data_AF-A0A4Z0RZG4-F1
#
_entry.id   AF-A0A4Z0RZG4-F1
#
_cell.length_a   1.000
_cell.length_b   1.000
_cell.length_c   1.000
_cell.angle_alpha   90.00
_cell.angle_beta   90.00
_cell.angle_gamma   90.00
#
_symmetry.space_group_name_H-M   'P 1'
#
loop_
_entity.id
_entity.type
_entity.pdbx_description
1 polymer ?
#
loop_
_entity_poly.entity_id
_entity_poly.type
_entity_poly.pdbx_seq_one_letter_code
_entity_poly.pdbx_strand_id
1 'polypeptide(L)'
;MINIYDNVNAVAADLRETAQYKTLRDAVEALNADAAAKDVFQRFQAAQMQINQAMQAGQEPEAAQVAEWQEIAGEMDKHDALKKMMEAEQAVNQLLMEINNIITKPIAELYGQD
;
A
#
# COMPACT_ATOMS: atom_id res chain seq x y z
N MET A 1 4.99 1.81 -34.62
CA MET A 1 5.24 0.88 -33.49
C MET A 1 4.48 1.45 -32.31
N ILE A 2 3.65 0.65 -31.64
CA ILE A 2 2.91 1.13 -30.47
C ILE A 2 3.89 1.18 -29.29
N ASN A 3 4.02 2.35 -28.66
CA ASN A 3 4.81 2.51 -27.45
C ASN A 3 3.90 2.32 -26.23
N ILE A 4 3.96 1.15 -25.59
CA ILE A 4 3.11 0.82 -24.43
C ILE A 4 3.31 1.78 -23.26
N TYR A 5 4.49 2.40 -23.13
CA TYR A 5 4.79 3.34 -22.05
C TYR A 5 3.95 4.61 -22.14
N ASP A 6 3.56 5.06 -23.33
CA ASP A 6 2.69 6.24 -23.47
C ASP A 6 1.31 5.97 -22.86
N ASN A 7 0.78 4.76 -23.09
CA ASN A 7 -0.50 4.34 -22.52
C ASN A 7 -0.41 4.14 -21.01
N VAL A 8 0.67 3.55 -20.50
CA VAL A 8 0.88 3.38 -19.05
C VAL A 8 1.07 4.73 -18.36
N ASN A 9 1.75 5.68 -19.00
CA ASN A 9 1.87 7.05 -18.49
C ASN A 9 0.51 7.75 -18.45
N ALA A 10 -0.35 7.54 -19.45
CA ALA A 10 -1.73 8.03 -19.44
C ALA A 10 -2.52 7.42 -18.27
N VAL A 11 -2.42 6.10 -18.06
CA VAL A 11 -3.05 5.44 -16.90
C VAL A 11 -2.56 6.02 -15.57
N ALA A 12 -1.27 6.32 -15.44
CA ALA A 12 -0.73 6.94 -14.23
C ALA A 12 -1.25 8.37 -14.01
N ALA A 13 -1.49 9.12 -15.08
CA ALA A 13 -2.14 10.43 -15.01
C ALA A 13 -3.61 10.30 -14.60
N ASP A 14 -4.36 9.38 -15.23
CA ASP A 14 -5.77 9.15 -14.95
C ASP A 14 -5.99 8.61 -13.53
N LEU A 15 -5.07 7.78 -13.03
CA LEU A 15 -5.08 7.28 -11.64
C LEU A 15 -5.18 8.44 -10.64
N ARG A 16 -4.47 9.56 -10.89
CA ARG A 16 -4.52 10.74 -10.02
C ARG A 16 -5.89 11.40 -9.96
N GLU A 17 -6.69 11.20 -11.00
CA GLU A 17 -8.04 11.74 -11.09
C GLU A 17 -9.11 10.85 -10.45
N THR A 18 -8.77 9.59 -10.14
CA THR A 18 -9.69 8.65 -9.49
C THR A 18 -10.07 9.07 -8.07
N ALA A 19 -11.27 8.68 -7.65
CA ALA A 19 -11.75 8.94 -6.30
C ALA A 19 -10.88 8.25 -5.24
N GLN A 20 -10.40 7.04 -5.54
CA GLN A 20 -9.53 6.24 -4.68
C GLN A 20 -8.22 6.97 -4.40
N TYR A 21 -7.55 7.46 -5.45
CA TYR A 21 -6.31 8.22 -5.29
C TYR A 21 -6.52 9.53 -4.54
N LYS A 22 -7.55 10.31 -4.90
CA LYS A 22 -7.86 11.58 -4.21
C LYS A 22 -8.16 11.35 -2.72
N THR A 23 -8.88 10.29 -2.38
CA THR A 23 -9.14 9.89 -0.99
C THR A 23 -7.84 9.54 -0.26
N LEU A 24 -6.95 8.76 -0.88
CA LEU A 24 -5.65 8.43 -0.29
C LEU A 24 -4.79 9.69 -0.09
N ARG A 25 -4.73 10.58 -1.08
CA ARG A 25 -4.01 11.86 -0.97
C ARG A 25 -4.49 12.65 0.25
N ASP A 26 -5.80 12.84 0.38
CA ASP A 26 -6.38 13.64 1.46
C ASP A 26 -6.15 12.96 2.83
N ALA A 27 -6.22 11.63 2.90
CA ALA A 27 -5.92 10.88 4.12
C ALA A 27 -4.44 10.98 4.53
N VAL A 28 -3.51 10.95 3.57
CA VAL A 28 -2.08 11.16 3.81
C VAL A 28 -1.79 12.60 4.25
N GLU A 29 -2.46 13.60 3.67
CA GLU A 29 -2.35 14.99 4.12
C GLU A 29 -2.84 15.14 5.56
N ALA A 30 -3.98 14.54 5.91
CA ALA A 30 -4.52 14.55 7.27
C ALA A 30 -3.58 13.85 8.27
N LEU A 31 -3.02 12.70 7.90
CA LEU A 31 -2.02 12.00 8.71
C LEU A 31 -0.77 12.86 8.94
N ASN A 32 -0.30 13.56 7.91
CA ASN A 32 0.88 14.41 8.03
C ASN A 32 0.67 15.64 8.90
N ALA A 33 -0.58 16.10 9.05
CA ALA A 33 -0.96 17.19 9.94
C ALA A 33 -1.08 16.74 11.41
N ASP A 34 -1.25 15.44 11.69
CA ASP A 34 -1.28 14.87 13.03
C ASP A 34 0.09 14.30 13.41
N ALA A 35 0.85 15.06 14.22
CA ALA A 35 2.20 14.67 14.63
C ALA A 35 2.23 13.35 15.42
N ALA A 36 1.20 13.05 16.21
CA ALA A 36 1.16 11.82 17.00
C ALA A 36 0.86 10.61 16.11
N ALA A 37 -0.13 10.71 15.23
CA ALA A 37 -0.44 9.65 14.28
C ALA A 37 0.73 9.40 13.31
N LYS A 38 1.43 10.46 12.89
CA LYS A 38 2.61 10.36 12.03
C LYS A 38 3.78 9.62 12.70
N ASP A 39 4.02 9.87 13.99
CA ASP A 39 5.07 9.16 14.75
C ASP A 39 4.79 7.65 14.80
N VAL A 40 3.54 7.28 15.15
CA VAL A 40 3.09 5.88 15.16
C VAL A 40 3.25 5.24 13.78
N PHE A 41 2.90 5.96 12.70
CA PHE A 41 3.08 5.46 11.34
C PHE A 41 4.54 5.19 10.98
N GLN A 42 5.46 6.07 11.39
CA GLN A 42 6.89 5.91 11.12
C GLN A 42 7.47 4.71 11.87
N ARG A 43 7.09 4.54 13.14
CA ARG A 43 7.44 3.35 13.94
C ARG A 43 6.93 2.08 13.29
N PHE A 44 5.68 2.10 12.80
CA PHE A 44 5.10 0.97 12.07
C PHE A 44 5.93 0.62 10.83
N GLN A 45 6.24 1.57 9.95
CA GLN A 45 7.05 1.30 8.76
C GLN A 45 8.42 0.70 9.11
N ALA A 46 9.08 1.21 10.15
CA ALA A 46 10.37 0.70 10.60
C ALA A 46 10.27 -0.75 11.08
N ALA A 47 9.30 -1.05 11.93
CA ALA A 47 9.05 -2.40 12.43
C ALA A 47 8.67 -3.38 11.30
N GLN A 48 7.84 -2.95 10.34
CA GLN A 48 7.49 -3.74 9.16
C GLN A 48 8.74 -4.10 8.35
N MET A 49 9.63 -3.12 8.16
CA MET A 49 10.85 -3.31 7.38
C MET A 49 11.78 -4.32 8.04
N GLN A 50 11.92 -4.28 9.37
CA GLN A 50 12.73 -5.24 10.12
C GLN A 50 12.18 -6.67 9.99
N ILE A 51 10.87 -6.84 10.13
CA ILE A 51 10.20 -8.14 9.92
C ILE A 51 10.43 -8.64 8.50
N ASN A 52 10.22 -7.78 7.49
CA ASN A 52 10.43 -8.13 6.09
C ASN A 52 11.89 -8.49 5.78
N GLN A 53 12.86 -7.88 6.46
CA GLN A 53 14.27 -8.23 6.32
C GLN A 53 14.57 -9.62 6.89
N ALA A 54 14.05 -9.95 8.08
CA ALA A 54 14.20 -11.29 8.66
C ALA A 54 13.61 -12.36 7.73
N MET A 55 12.39 -12.13 7.25
CA MET A 55 11.71 -13.04 6.32
C MET A 55 12.47 -13.22 5.00
N GLN A 56 13.02 -12.14 4.43
CA GLN A 56 13.86 -12.22 3.22
C GLN A 56 15.17 -12.97 3.45
N ALA A 57 15.74 -12.89 4.65
CA ALA A 57 16.91 -13.69 5.04
C ALA A 57 16.59 -15.17 5.30
N GLY A 58 15.32 -15.58 5.19
CA GLY A 58 14.85 -16.92 5.52
C GLY A 58 14.87 -17.20 7.02
N GLN A 59 14.84 -16.16 7.84
CA GLN A 59 14.83 -16.24 9.30
C GLN A 59 13.45 -15.85 9.85
N GLU A 60 13.03 -16.50 10.92
CA GLU A 60 11.85 -16.06 11.66
C GLU A 60 12.14 -14.73 12.36
N PRO A 61 11.21 -13.75 12.35
CA PRO A 61 11.35 -12.52 13.11
C PRO A 61 11.49 -12.84 14.60
N GLU A 62 12.33 -12.07 15.30
CA GLU A 62 12.54 -12.26 16.72
C GLU A 62 11.25 -11.97 17.50
N ALA A 63 11.04 -12.66 18.63
CA ALA A 63 9.87 -12.43 19.47
C ALA A 63 9.72 -10.96 19.92
N ALA A 64 10.84 -10.26 20.13
CA ALA A 64 10.86 -8.83 20.44
C ALA A 64 10.32 -7.98 19.28
N GLN A 65 10.70 -8.30 18.04
CA GLN A 65 10.24 -7.58 16.84
C GLN A 65 8.73 -7.80 16.61
N VAL A 66 8.26 -9.03 16.83
CA VAL A 66 6.82 -9.34 16.74
C VAL A 66 6.03 -8.62 17.83
N ALA A 67 6.56 -8.57 19.06
CA ALA A 67 5.91 -7.86 20.16
C ALA A 67 5.84 -6.34 19.91
N GLU A 68 6.94 -5.73 19.45
CA GLU A 68 6.99 -4.31 19.07
C GLU A 68 5.98 -4.01 17.95
N TRP A 69 5.91 -4.86 16.94
CA TRP A 69 4.93 -4.74 15.86
C TRP A 69 3.48 -4.77 16.36
N GLN A 70 3.15 -5.71 17.25
CA GLN A 70 1.80 -5.82 17.83
C GLN A 70 1.44 -4.62 18.70
N GLU A 71 2.40 -4.09 19.47
CA GLU A 71 2.20 -2.88 20.27
C GLU A 71 1.89 -1.69 19.37
N ILE A 72 2.70 -1.46 18.34
CA ILE A 72 2.49 -0.37 17.38
C ILE A 72 1.13 -0.53 16.68
N ALA A 73 0.76 -1.75 16.26
CA ALA A 73 -0.55 -1.99 15.65
C ALA A 73 -1.71 -1.59 16.59
N GLY A 74 -1.60 -1.89 17.89
CA GLY A 74 -2.56 -1.46 18.89
C GLY A 74 -2.57 0.05 19.15
N GLU A 75 -1.46 0.75 18.92
CA GLU A 75 -1.42 2.22 18.92
C GLU A 75 -2.10 2.80 17.68
N MET A 76 -1.86 2.23 16.49
CA MET A 76 -2.51 2.68 15.25
C MET A 76 -4.03 2.66 15.36
N ASP A 77 -4.59 1.66 16.05
CA ASP A 77 -6.02 1.55 16.31
C ASP A 77 -6.62 2.71 17.13
N LYS A 78 -5.79 3.53 17.77
CA LYS A 78 -6.23 4.70 18.53
C LYS A 78 -6.30 5.98 17.68
N HIS A 79 -5.78 5.94 16.46
CA HIS A 79 -5.69 7.10 15.57
C HIS A 79 -6.58 6.92 14.34
N ASP A 80 -7.70 7.66 14.29
CA ASP A 80 -8.63 7.60 13.15
C ASP A 80 -7.98 8.04 11.83
N ALA A 81 -7.01 8.96 11.87
CA ALA A 81 -6.26 9.38 10.68
C ALA A 81 -5.47 8.22 10.06
N LEU A 82 -4.89 7.35 10.89
CA LEU A 82 -4.16 6.15 10.45
C LEU A 82 -5.12 5.13 9.83
N LYS A 83 -6.24 4.84 10.48
CA LYS A 83 -7.26 3.92 9.95
C LYS A 83 -7.76 4.36 8.58
N LYS A 84 -8.14 5.63 8.45
CA LYS A 84 -8.62 6.19 7.18
C LYS A 84 -7.57 6.12 6.08
N MET A 85 -6.31 6.38 6.41
CA MET A 85 -5.21 6.27 5.46
C MET A 85 -5.03 4.82 4.99
N MET A 86 -5.03 3.84 5.91
CA MET A 86 -4.92 2.42 5.55
C MET A 86 -6.09 1.92 4.71
N GLU A 87 -7.33 2.31 5.04
CA GLU A 87 -8.52 1.97 4.23
C GLU A 87 -8.43 2.56 2.82
N ALA A 88 -8.00 3.83 2.70
CA ALA A 88 -7.81 4.47 1.41
C ALA A 88 -6.69 3.81 0.58
N GLU A 89 -5.61 3.37 1.23
CA GLU A 89 -4.51 2.65 0.59
C GLU A 89 -4.97 1.27 0.09
N GLN A 90 -5.78 0.55 0.86
CA GLN A 90 -6.40 -0.70 0.41
C GLN A 90 -7.27 -0.50 -0.84
N ALA A 91 -8.07 0.57 -0.89
CA ALA A 91 -8.90 0.87 -2.06
C ALA A 91 -8.08 1.16 -3.32
N VAL A 92 -6.96 1.89 -3.19
CA VAL A 92 -6.03 2.11 -4.30
C VAL A 92 -5.37 0.81 -4.73
N ASN A 93 -4.93 -0.04 -3.79
CA ASN A 93 -4.33 -1.34 -4.10
C ASN A 93 -5.31 -2.25 -4.85
N GLN A 94 -6.58 -2.28 -4.47
CA GLN A 94 -7.60 -3.04 -5.17
C GLN A 94 -7.76 -2.56 -6.62
N LEU A 95 -7.85 -1.26 -6.83
CA LEU A 95 -7.91 -0.68 -8.18
C LEU A 95 -6.66 -1.05 -9.01
N LEU A 96 -5.47 -0.99 -8.42
CA LEU A 96 -4.23 -1.37 -9.10
C LEU A 96 -4.17 -2.86 -9.44
N MET A 97 -4.70 -3.74 -8.58
CA MET A 97 -4.82 -5.17 -8.88
C MET A 97 -5.76 -5.41 -10.06
N GLU A 98 -6.91 -4.71 -10.12
CA GLU A 98 -7.83 -4.80 -11.26
C GLU A 98 -7.16 -4.34 -12.56
N ILE A 99 -6.44 -3.22 -12.54
CA ILE A 99 -5.68 -2.72 -13.69
C ILE A 99 -4.60 -3.74 -14.09
N ASN A 100 -3.86 -4.31 -13.13
CA ASN A 100 -2.84 -5.32 -13.42
C ASN A 100 -3.43 -6.57 -14.06
N ASN A 101 -4.58 -7.04 -13.59
CA ASN A 101 -5.30 -8.17 -14.17
C ASN A 101 -5.70 -7.89 -15.62
N ILE A 102 -6.17 -6.68 -15.93
CA ILE A 102 -6.49 -6.28 -17.31
C ILE A 102 -5.23 -6.28 -18.19
N ILE A 103 -4.13 -5.72 -17.69
CA ILE A 103 -2.87 -5.63 -18.44
C ILE A 103 -2.27 -7.02 -18.70
N THR A 104 -2.39 -7.94 -17.75
CA THR A 104 -1.81 -9.28 -17.83
C THR A 104 -2.72 -10.32 -18.48
N LYS A 105 -4.02 -10.02 -18.65
CA LYS A 105 -4.99 -10.91 -19.31
C LYS A 105 -4.50 -11.48 -20.66
N PRO A 106 -3.91 -10.69 -21.59
CA PRO A 106 -3.42 -11.24 -22.86
C PRO A 106 -2.36 -12.33 -22.69
N ILE A 107 -1.62 -12.35 -21.57
CA ILE A 107 -0.66 -13.43 -21.27
C ILE A 107 -1.42 -14.70 -20.86
N ALA A 108 -2.45 -14.57 -20.02
CA ALA A 108 -3.28 -15.70 -19.60
C ALA A 108 -4.01 -16.36 -20.79
N GLU A 109 -4.49 -15.54 -21.73
CA GLU A 109 -5.13 -15.99 -22.97
C GLU A 109 -4.21 -16.89 -23.82
N LEU A 110 -2.88 -16.65 -23.81
CA LEU A 110 -1.92 -17.52 -24.50
C LEU A 110 -1.88 -18.96 -23.93
N TYR A 111 -2.24 -19.12 -22.66
CA TYR A 111 -2.27 -20.42 -21.97
C TYR A 111 -3.68 -21.03 -21.92
N GLY A 112 -4.65 -20.45 -22.63
CA GLY A 112 -6.03 -20.97 -22.69
C GLY A 112 -6.80 -20.82 -21.38
N GLN A 113 -6.42 -19.83 -20.55
CA GLN A 113 -7.17 -19.44 -19.36
C GLN A 113 -7.98 -18.18 -19.72
N ASP A 114 -9.31 -18.30 -19.79
CA ASP A 114 -10.26 -17.21 -20.07
C ASP A 114 -10.63 -16.40 -18.81
#